data_AF-A0A2D4ER71-F1
#
_entry.id   AF-A0A2D4ER71-F1
#
_cell.length_a   1.000
_cell.length_b   1.000
_cell.length_c   1.000
_cell.angle_alpha   90.00
_cell.angle_beta   90.00
_cell.angle_gamma   90.00
#
_symmetry.space_group_name_H-M   'P 1'
#
loop_
_entity.id
_entity.type
_entity.pdbx_description
1 polymer ?
#
loop_
_entity_poly.entity_id
_entity_poly.type
_entity_poly.pdbx_seq_one_letter_code
_entity_poly.pdbx_strand_id
1 'polypeptide(L)'
;ASYLRFQNVVEMKEEDLELVMAEIIAETLRRNKNKILTELDDIYRVSTNYARKHRLLKEVHIRFTQKKVRDIIYKTTRDEPMRYKGKKIQTLKQVPRRVRE
;
A
#
# COMPACT_ATOMS: atom_id res chain seq x y z
N ALA A 1 7.06 -0.37 -14.27
CA ALA A 1 6.95 -0.96 -12.92
C ALA A 1 5.55 -0.72 -12.35
N SER A 2 5.01 -1.70 -11.62
CA SER A 2 3.62 -1.71 -11.14
C SER A 2 3.58 -1.31 -9.67
N TYR A 3 3.35 -0.04 -9.39
CA TYR A 3 3.36 0.47 -8.01
C TYR A 3 1.98 0.97 -7.57
N LEU A 4 1.68 0.76 -6.28
CA LEU A 4 0.62 1.46 -5.56
C LEU A 4 1.21 2.13 -4.32
N ARG A 5 0.58 3.24 -3.94
CA ARG A 5 0.87 4.01 -2.74
C ARG A 5 -0.27 3.83 -1.76
N PHE A 6 0.06 3.50 -0.53
CA PHE A 6 -0.89 3.34 0.56
C PHE A 6 -0.64 4.42 1.59
N GLN A 7 -1.69 5.16 1.93
CA GLN A 7 -1.67 6.20 2.94
C GLN A 7 -2.43 5.75 4.19
N ASN A 8 -2.13 6.39 5.33
CA ASN A 8 -2.76 6.12 6.64
C ASN A 8 -2.50 4.72 7.22
N VAL A 9 -1.42 4.05 6.80
CA VAL A 9 -0.96 2.81 7.43
C VAL A 9 -0.29 3.14 8.75
N VAL A 10 -0.86 2.64 9.86
CA VAL A 10 -0.37 2.88 11.23
C VAL A 10 1.07 2.37 11.36
N GLU A 11 1.96 3.18 11.95
CA GLU A 11 3.36 2.82 12.23
C GLU A 11 3.47 2.12 13.58
N MET A 12 4.13 0.96 13.63
CA MET A 12 4.56 0.29 14.86
C MET A 12 6.08 0.17 14.90
N LYS A 13 6.68 0.16 16.10
CA LYS A 13 8.15 0.23 16.27
C LYS A 13 8.89 -1.03 15.76
N GLU A 14 8.25 -2.19 15.80
CA GLU A 14 8.81 -3.49 15.41
C GLU A 14 7.90 -4.16 14.37
N GLU A 15 7.45 -3.39 13.37
CA GLU A 15 6.60 -3.94 12.32
C GLU A 15 7.41 -4.68 11.25
N ASP A 16 6.95 -5.88 10.91
CA ASP A 16 7.25 -6.48 9.61
C ASP A 16 6.28 -5.88 8.58
N LEU A 17 6.79 -4.95 7.78
CA LEU A 17 6.00 -4.20 6.80
C LEU A 17 5.41 -5.12 5.71
N GLU A 18 6.10 -6.20 5.37
CA GLU A 18 5.62 -7.14 4.35
C GLU A 18 4.44 -7.94 4.87
N LEU A 19 4.55 -8.47 6.09
CA LEU A 19 3.46 -9.22 6.72
C LEU A 19 2.23 -8.36 6.96
N VAL A 20 2.40 -7.13 7.47
CA VAL A 20 1.28 -6.20 7.72
C VAL A 20 0.55 -5.86 6.42
N MET A 21 1.29 -5.53 5.35
CA MET A 21 0.66 -5.20 4.08
C MET A 21 0.02 -6.43 3.41
N ALA A 22 0.66 -7.60 3.51
CA ALA A 22 0.10 -8.83 3.00
C ALA A 22 -1.21 -9.21 3.71
N GLU A 23 -1.29 -9.00 5.03
CA GLU A 23 -2.50 -9.23 5.83
C GLU A 23 -3.65 -8.30 5.39
N ILE A 24 -3.39 -6.99 5.28
CA ILE A 24 -4.39 -6.00 4.86
C ILE A 24 -4.93 -6.31 3.45
N ILE A 25 -4.03 -6.64 2.52
CA ILE A 25 -4.40 -6.96 1.14
C ILE A 25 -5.14 -8.30 1.08
N ALA A 26 -4.71 -9.29 1.86
CA ALA A 26 -5.36 -10.59 1.95
C ALA A 26 -6.79 -10.48 2.48
N GLU A 27 -7.01 -9.67 3.52
CA GLU A 27 -8.34 -9.38 4.07
C GLU A 27 -9.25 -8.72 3.02
N THR A 28 -8.72 -7.71 2.32
CA THR A 28 -9.46 -6.98 1.29
C THR A 28 -9.81 -7.86 0.08
N LEU A 29 -8.90 -8.72 -0.35
CA LEU A 29 -9.11 -9.63 -1.48
C LEU A 29 -9.77 -10.96 -1.07
N ARG A 30 -9.97 -11.18 0.23
CA ARG A 30 -10.39 -12.48 0.83
C ARG A 30 -9.54 -13.65 0.31
N ARG A 31 -8.22 -13.45 0.24
CA ARG A 31 -7.23 -14.42 -0.28
C ARG A 31 -6.26 -14.86 0.80
N ASN A 32 -5.54 -15.95 0.54
CA ASN A 32 -4.49 -16.44 1.43
C ASN A 32 -3.30 -15.49 1.44
N LYS A 33 -2.85 -15.10 2.65
CA LYS A 33 -1.67 -14.24 2.88
C LYS A 33 -0.41 -14.70 2.15
N ASN A 34 -0.14 -16.01 2.12
CA ASN A 34 1.06 -16.58 1.50
C ASN A 34 1.09 -16.33 -0.02
N LYS A 35 -0.07 -16.37 -0.69
CA LYS A 35 -0.14 -16.07 -2.13
C LYS A 35 0.18 -14.60 -2.41
N ILE A 36 -0.31 -13.72 -1.54
CA ILE A 36 -0.06 -12.28 -1.65
C ILE A 36 1.42 -11.98 -1.42
N LEU A 37 2.08 -12.61 -0.44
CA LEU A 37 3.51 -12.43 -0.19
C LEU A 37 4.37 -12.72 -1.42
N THR A 38 4.06 -13.77 -2.17
CA THR A 38 4.80 -14.10 -3.42
C THR A 38 4.55 -13.09 -4.55
N GLU A 39 3.44 -12.35 -4.50
CA GLU A 39 3.07 -11.34 -5.50
C GLU A 39 3.66 -9.95 -5.19
N LEU A 40 4.15 -9.76 -3.96
CA LEU A 40 4.84 -8.57 -3.49
C LEU A 40 6.34 -8.70 -3.82
N ASP A 41 6.93 -7.64 -4.35
CA ASP A 41 8.32 -7.63 -4.82
C ASP A 41 9.19 -6.76 -3.92
N ASP A 42 8.90 -5.44 -3.86
CA ASP A 42 9.54 -4.52 -2.91
C ASP A 42 8.49 -3.76 -2.12
N ILE A 43 8.72 -3.59 -0.81
CA ILE A 43 7.86 -2.79 0.06
C ILE A 43 8.73 -1.87 0.90
N TYR A 44 8.40 -0.58 0.90
CA TYR A 44 9.13 0.39 1.70
C TYR A 44 8.25 1.56 2.14
N ARG A 45 8.61 2.15 3.28
CA ARG A 45 8.02 3.41 3.73
C ARG A 45 8.74 4.59 3.11
N VAL A 46 7.97 5.57 2.66
CA VAL A 46 8.49 6.81 2.09
C VAL A 46 8.31 7.94 3.09
N SER A 47 9.44 8.47 3.54
CA SER A 47 9.50 9.67 4.37
C SER A 47 9.74 10.88 3.47
N THR A 48 8.69 11.66 3.20
CA THR A 48 8.84 12.95 2.50
C THR A 48 9.10 14.07 3.50
N ASN A 49 9.77 15.15 3.06
CA ASN A 49 9.98 16.34 3.91
C ASN A 49 8.65 16.92 4.39
N TYR A 50 7.62 16.87 3.54
CA TYR A 50 6.26 17.26 3.89
C TYR A 50 5.71 16.42 5.04
N ALA A 51 5.76 15.09 4.94
CA ALA A 51 5.26 14.20 6.00
C ALA A 51 5.98 14.46 7.33
N ARG A 52 7.31 14.65 7.29
CA ARG A 52 8.10 14.99 8.48
C ARG A 52 7.70 16.34 9.09
N LYS A 53 7.56 17.38 8.26
CA LYS A 53 7.18 18.74 8.71
C LYS A 53 5.80 18.77 9.36
N HIS A 54 4.85 18.02 8.79
CA HIS A 54 3.45 18.00 9.23
C HIS A 54 3.10 16.86 10.19
N ARG A 55 4.10 16.08 10.67
CA ARG A 55 3.90 14.93 11.57
C ARG A 55 2.86 13.93 11.04
N LEU A 56 2.86 13.70 9.72
CA LEU A 56 1.98 12.74 9.07
C LEU A 56 2.58 11.34 9.10
N LEU A 57 1.71 10.33 9.06
CA LEU A 57 2.12 8.93 8.87
C LEU A 57 2.83 8.79 7.51
N LYS A 58 3.92 8.03 7.48
CA LYS A 58 4.66 7.76 6.26
C LYS A 58 3.83 6.89 5.32
N GLU A 59 3.92 7.20 4.04
CA GLU A 59 3.27 6.39 3.01
C GLU A 59 4.03 5.08 2.80
N VAL A 60 3.30 4.03 2.42
CA VAL A 60 3.88 2.74 2.04
C VAL A 60 3.81 2.61 0.52
N HIS A 61 4.95 2.36 -0.11
CA HIS A 61 5.06 2.10 -1.52
C HIS A 61 5.29 0.61 -1.73
N ILE A 62 4.48 0.01 -2.59
CA ILE A 62 4.56 -1.41 -2.92
C ILE A 62 4.82 -1.57 -4.41
N ARG A 63 5.87 -2.30 -4.75
CA ARG A 63 6.12 -2.87 -6.07
C ARG A 63 5.48 -4.24 -6.14
N PHE A 64 4.65 -4.45 -7.15
CA PHE A 64 4.03 -5.76 -7.40
C PHE A 64 4.75 -6.47 -8.54
N THR A 65 4.98 -7.77 -8.37
CA THR A 65 5.54 -8.66 -9.40
C THR A 65 4.59 -8.72 -10.60
N GLN A 66 3.29 -8.80 -10.34
CA GLN A 66 2.26 -8.91 -11.38
C GLN A 66 1.38 -7.66 -11.48
N LYS A 67 1.29 -7.10 -12.69
CA LYS A 67 0.42 -5.96 -13.01
C LYS A 67 -1.07 -6.26 -12.76
N LYS A 68 -1.50 -7.51 -12.99
CA LYS A 68 -2.90 -7.95 -12.82
C LYS A 68 -3.37 -7.77 -11.37
N VAL A 69 -2.53 -8.16 -10.40
CA VAL A 69 -2.82 -8.07 -8.96
C VAL A 69 -3.00 -6.61 -8.56
N ARG A 70 -2.07 -5.74 -8.98
CA ARG A 70 -2.16 -4.29 -8.76
C ARG A 70 -3.49 -3.71 -9.27
N ASP A 71 -3.91 -4.09 -10.48
CA ASP A 71 -5.13 -3.55 -11.09
C ASP A 71 -6.39 -4.07 -10.41
N ILE A 72 -6.40 -5.33 -9.94
CA ILE A 72 -7.47 -5.89 -9.13
C ILE A 72 -7.58 -5.10 -7.82
N ILE A 73 -6.47 -4.95 -7.09
CA ILE A 73 -6.44 -4.19 -5.83
C ILE A 73 -6.99 -2.78 -6.04
N TYR A 74 -6.50 -2.08 -7.08
CA TYR A 74 -6.94 -0.71 -7.35
C TYR A 74 -8.44 -0.62 -7.64
N LYS A 75 -9.01 -1.57 -8.39
CA LYS A 75 -10.46 -1.63 -8.65
C LYS A 75 -11.23 -1.93 -7.37
N THR A 76 -10.83 -2.96 -6.62
CA THR A 76 -11.49 -3.35 -5.36
C THR A 76 -11.48 -2.21 -4.34
N THR A 77 -10.36 -1.50 -4.18
CA THR A 77 -10.26 -0.36 -3.25
C THR A 77 -11.12 0.84 -3.62
N ARG A 78 -11.54 0.93 -4.88
CA ARG A 78 -12.46 1.98 -5.35
C ARG A 78 -13.88 1.69 -4.89
N ASP A 79 -14.28 0.43 -4.91
CA ASP A 79 -15.62 -0.02 -4.54
C ASP A 79 -15.75 -0.15 -3.01
N GLU A 80 -14.78 -0.84 -2.39
CA GLU A 80 -14.73 -1.06 -0.94
C GLU A 80 -13.42 -0.48 -0.36
N PRO A 81 -13.50 0.55 0.50
CA PRO A 81 -12.32 1.15 1.07
C PRO A 81 -11.66 0.24 2.10
N MET A 82 -10.36 -0.01 1.93
CA MET A 82 -9.55 -0.76 2.89
C MET A 82 -9.60 -0.10 4.28
N ARG A 83 -9.89 -0.88 5.31
CA ARG A 83 -9.84 -0.44 6.70
C ARG A 83 -8.80 -1.27 7.44
N TYR A 84 -7.94 -0.59 8.20
CA TYR A 84 -6.98 -1.25 9.08
C TYR A 84 -6.97 -0.56 10.42
N LYS A 85 -7.15 -1.32 11.50
CA LYS A 85 -7.19 -0.81 12.89
C LYS A 85 -8.13 0.40 13.04
N GLY A 86 -9.29 0.35 12.40
CA GLY A 86 -10.31 1.41 12.44
C GLY A 86 -10.02 2.65 11.58
N LYS A 87 -8.88 2.72 10.88
CA LYS A 87 -8.56 3.81 9.95
C LYS A 87 -8.77 3.38 8.51
N LYS A 88 -9.32 4.28 7.69
CA LYS A 88 -9.44 4.09 6.24
C LYS A 88 -8.08 4.30 5.58
N ILE A 89 -7.60 3.27 4.90
CA ILE A 89 -6.42 3.33 4.05
C ILE A 89 -6.83 3.90 2.70
N GLN A 90 -6.06 4.85 2.20
CA GLN A 90 -6.24 5.36 0.83
C GLN A 90 -5.19 4.76 -0.09
N THR A 91 -5.65 4.27 -1.24
CA THR A 91 -4.80 3.67 -2.26
C THR A 91 -4.70 4.59 -3.47
N LEU A 92 -3.49 4.93 -3.87
CA LEU A 92 -3.20 5.85 -4.97
C LEU A 92 -2.28 5.18 -6.01
N LYS A 93 -2.44 5.57 -7.28
CA LYS A 93 -1.48 5.22 -8.33
C LYS A 93 -0.18 6.00 -8.14
N GLN A 94 0.94 5.37 -8.45
CA GLN A 94 2.17 6.14 -8.66
C GLN A 94 2.11 6.85 -10.02
N VAL A 95 2.08 8.18 -9.98
CA VAL A 95 2.17 9.03 -11.18
C VAL A 95 3.61 9.50 -11.32
N PRO A 96 4.28 9.27 -12.47
CA PRO A 96 5.61 9.81 -12.72
C PRO A 96 5.61 11.34 -12.59
N ARG A 97 6.64 11.91 -11.96
CA ARG A 97 6.72 13.37 -11.74
C ARG A 97 6.60 14.18 -13.03
N ARG A 98 7.10 13.66 -14.15
CA ARG A 98 7.07 14.30 -15.48
C ARG A 98 5.67 14.61 -16.03
N VAL A 99 4.62 13.96 -15.54
CA VAL A 99 3.24 14.11 -16.06
C VAL A 99 2.42 15.13 -15.24
N ARG A 100 3.00 15.66 -14.14
CA ARG A 100 2.30 16.59 -13.23
C ARG A 100 2.56 18.07 -13.53
N GLU A 101 3.47 18.37 -14.46
CA GLU A 101 3.81 19.72 -14.92
C GLU A 101 3.11 20.06 -16.22
#